data_AF-A0A8T8C9V2-F1
#
_entry.id   AF-A0A8T8C9V2-F1
#
_cell.length_a   1.000
_cell.length_b   1.000
_cell.length_c   1.000
_cell.angle_alpha   90.00
_cell.angle_beta   90.00
_cell.angle_gamma   90.00
#
_symmetry.space_group_name_H-M   'P 1'
#
loop_
_entity.id
_entity.type
_entity.pdbx_description
1 polymer ?
#
loop_
_entity_poly.entity_id
_entity_poly.type
_entity_poly.pdbx_seq_one_letter_code
_entity_poly.pdbx_strand_id
1 'polypeptide(L)'
;MVNRDVVSPLACLLTDDGGQLCLDAVPWLTEGLDRIRAAKEAKVNFVDWSRDAWGAELTKENAKIYSLYDENYFELITIDSFEMTLATWLDFIKQKPAAGVIQEVEV
;
A
#
# COMPACT_ATOMS: atom_id res chain seq x y z
N MET A 1 15.25 -8.69 -0.42
CA MET A 1 16.16 -8.42 0.71
C MET A 1 15.37 -7.53 1.64
N VAL A 2 15.22 -7.86 2.92
CA VAL A 2 14.46 -7.01 3.87
C VAL A 2 15.43 -5.98 4.44
N ASN A 3 15.03 -4.71 4.53
CA ASN A 3 15.87 -3.66 5.11
C ASN A 3 16.29 -4.04 6.54
N ARG A 4 17.48 -3.60 6.95
CA ARG A 4 18.10 -4.00 8.23
C ARG A 4 17.64 -3.16 9.42
N ASP A 5 16.88 -2.11 9.16
CA ASP A 5 16.25 -1.27 10.16
C ASP A 5 14.83 -1.76 10.48
N VAL A 6 14.24 -1.24 11.55
CA VAL A 6 12.91 -1.61 12.04
C VAL A 6 11.80 -0.85 11.28
N VAL A 7 12.13 -0.24 10.13
CA VAL A 7 11.21 0.57 9.34
C VAL A 7 10.55 -0.33 8.30
N SER A 8 9.23 -0.31 8.24
CA SER A 8 8.46 -1.04 7.23
C SER A 8 8.11 -0.11 6.06
N PRO A 9 8.66 -0.33 4.85
CA PRO A 9 8.20 0.33 3.63
C PRO A 9 6.69 0.26 3.42
N LEU A 10 6.05 -0.86 3.76
CA LEU A 10 4.58 -0.97 3.73
C LEU A 10 3.92 0.05 4.66
N ALA A 11 4.36 0.14 5.92
CA ALA A 11 3.82 1.11 6.86
C ALA A 11 4.03 2.55 6.37
N CYS A 12 5.20 2.85 5.81
CA CYS A 12 5.49 4.17 5.26
C CYS A 12 4.59 4.50 4.05
N LEU A 13 4.40 3.57 3.12
CA LEU A 13 3.49 3.75 1.97
C LEU A 13 2.05 4.07 2.41
N LEU A 14 1.57 3.47 3.50
CA LEU A 14 0.20 3.65 3.98
C LEU A 14 -0.01 4.94 4.78
N THR A 15 1.05 5.47 5.40
CA THR A 15 0.96 6.57 6.36
C THR A 15 1.58 7.88 5.91
N ASP A 16 2.44 7.86 4.88
CA ASP A 16 2.94 9.07 4.24
C ASP A 16 1.84 9.70 3.38
N ASP A 17 1.33 10.85 3.83
CA ASP A 17 0.29 11.62 3.15
C ASP A 17 0.85 12.78 2.32
N GLY A 18 2.18 12.99 2.32
CA GLY A 18 2.82 14.12 1.65
C GLY A 18 2.31 15.49 2.13
N GLY A 19 1.70 15.57 3.33
CA GLY A 19 1.05 16.76 3.87
C GLY A 19 -0.40 16.98 3.38
N GLN A 20 -1.03 15.99 2.76
CA GLN A 20 -2.42 16.03 2.30
C GLN A 20 -3.40 15.50 3.37
N LEU A 21 -4.71 15.59 3.15
CA LEU A 21 -5.67 15.01 4.08
C LEU A 21 -5.72 13.48 3.90
N CYS A 22 -5.91 12.76 5.00
CA CYS A 22 -6.06 11.30 4.98
C CYS A 22 -7.11 10.81 3.96
N LEU A 23 -8.24 11.52 3.83
CA LEU A 23 -9.30 11.16 2.88
C LEU A 23 -8.90 11.38 1.41
N ASP A 24 -7.90 12.21 1.13
CA ASP A 24 -7.37 12.39 -0.23
C ASP A 24 -6.63 11.12 -0.72
N ALA A 25 -6.28 10.20 0.20
CA ALA A 25 -5.74 8.89 -0.17
C ALA A 25 -6.78 7.94 -0.76
N VAL A 26 -8.09 8.18 -0.55
CA VAL A 26 -9.15 7.24 -0.96
C VAL A 26 -9.16 6.96 -2.47
N PRO A 27 -9.11 7.96 -3.38
CA PRO A 27 -9.07 7.71 -4.82
C PRO A 27 -7.81 6.94 -5.23
N TRP A 28 -6.67 7.28 -4.63
CA TRP A 28 -5.39 6.64 -4.93
C TRP A 28 -5.35 5.17 -4.49
N LEU A 29 -5.83 4.86 -3.28
CA LEU A 29 -5.95 3.49 -2.77
C LEU A 29 -6.92 2.65 -3.61
N THR A 30 -8.04 3.25 -4.03
CA THR A 30 -9.01 2.58 -4.92
C THR A 30 -8.37 2.22 -6.25
N GLU A 31 -7.59 3.15 -6.82
CA GLU A 31 -6.86 2.93 -8.06
C GLU A 31 -5.73 1.90 -7.92
N GLY A 32 -5.05 1.85 -6.76
CA GLY A 32 -4.11 0.79 -6.42
C GLY A 32 -4.73 -0.60 -6.42
N LEU A 33 -5.91 -0.77 -5.82
CA LEU A 33 -6.65 -2.04 -5.83
C LEU A 33 -7.03 -2.46 -7.27
N ASP A 34 -7.46 -1.51 -8.11
CA ASP A 34 -7.76 -1.79 -9.52
C ASP A 34 -6.51 -2.25 -10.29
N ARG A 35 -5.34 -1.65 -10.03
CA ARG A 35 -4.06 -2.07 -10.62
C ARG A 35 -3.64 -3.47 -10.17
N ILE A 36 -3.81 -3.79 -8.89
CA ILE A 36 -3.53 -5.13 -8.35
C ILE A 36 -4.39 -6.17 -9.07
N ARG A 37 -5.69 -5.90 -9.21
CA ARG A 37 -6.59 -6.78 -9.95
C ARG A 37 -6.14 -6.98 -11.40
N ALA A 38 -5.72 -5.92 -12.08
CA ALA A 38 -5.20 -6.00 -13.44
C ALA A 38 -3.92 -6.84 -13.55
N ALA A 39 -3.00 -6.72 -12.58
CA ALA A 39 -1.78 -7.52 -12.49
C ALA A 39 -2.09 -9.01 -12.23
N LYS A 40 -3.04 -9.30 -11.33
CA LYS A 40 -3.48 -10.68 -11.02
C LYS A 40 -4.19 -11.36 -12.20
N GLU A 41 -5.00 -10.61 -12.96
CA GLU A 41 -5.66 -11.08 -14.18
C GLU A 41 -4.68 -11.25 -15.37
N ALA A 42 -3.37 -11.01 -15.16
CA ALA A 42 -2.31 -11.09 -16.17
C ALA A 42 -2.57 -10.22 -17.41
N LYS A 43 -3.37 -9.16 -17.26
CA LYS A 43 -3.57 -8.17 -18.33
C LYS A 43 -2.31 -7.34 -18.56
N VAL A 44 -1.44 -7.25 -17.55
CA VAL A 44 -0.16 -6.57 -17.59
C VAL A 44 0.84 -7.38 -16.76
N ASN A 45 2.07 -7.54 -17.26
CA ASN A 45 3.14 -8.27 -16.54
C ASN A 45 3.67 -7.49 -15.33
N PHE A 46 3.45 -6.17 -15.32
CA PHE A 46 4.07 -5.22 -14.40
C PHE A 46 3.27 -3.92 -14.38
N VAL A 47 3.00 -3.39 -13.20
CA VAL A 47 2.35 -2.09 -13.04
C VAL A 47 3.04 -1.33 -11.91
N ASP A 48 3.55 -0.14 -12.20
CA ASP A 48 4.01 0.81 -11.17
C ASP A 48 2.83 1.52 -10.53
N TRP A 49 2.91 1.74 -9.22
CA TRP A 49 1.92 2.50 -8.46
C TRP A 49 2.63 3.26 -7.35
N SER A 50 2.62 4.59 -7.39
CA SER A 50 3.40 5.41 -6.46
C SER A 50 2.68 6.68 -6.03
N ARG A 51 3.09 7.20 -4.87
CA ARG A 51 2.66 8.48 -4.31
C ARG A 51 3.70 9.00 -3.32
N ASP A 52 3.86 10.32 -3.29
CA ASP A 52 4.70 11.02 -2.32
C ASP A 52 6.14 10.47 -2.32
N ALA A 53 6.61 9.85 -1.25
CA ALA A 53 7.97 9.29 -1.16
C ALA A 53 8.07 7.78 -1.47
N TRP A 54 6.95 7.11 -1.75
CA TRP A 54 6.88 5.65 -1.80
C TRP A 54 6.17 5.12 -3.05
N GLY A 55 6.54 3.91 -3.45
CA GLY A 55 5.91 3.23 -4.58
C GLY A 55 5.84 1.72 -4.38
N ALA A 56 5.09 1.08 -5.25
CA ALA A 56 4.97 -0.36 -5.35
C ALA A 56 5.05 -0.79 -6.83
N GLU A 57 5.91 -1.78 -7.09
CA GLU A 57 5.94 -2.54 -8.33
C GLU A 57 5.03 -3.75 -8.15
N LEU A 58 3.98 -3.83 -8.96
CA LEU A 58 2.94 -4.86 -8.86
C LEU A 58 3.14 -5.90 -9.95
N THR A 59 3.29 -7.15 -9.52
CA THR A 59 3.34 -8.32 -10.39
C THR A 59 2.19 -9.27 -10.03
N LYS A 60 2.03 -10.35 -10.81
CA LYS A 60 1.05 -11.39 -10.51
C LYS A 60 1.26 -12.06 -9.15
N GLU A 61 2.49 -12.07 -8.65
CA GLU A 61 2.89 -12.87 -7.48
C GLU A 61 3.23 -12.00 -6.28
N ASN A 62 3.85 -10.85 -6.51
CA ASN A 62 4.42 -10.02 -5.46
C ASN A 62 4.15 -8.52 -5.68
N ALA A 63 4.16 -7.80 -4.58
CA ALA A 63 4.32 -6.36 -4.53
C ALA A 63 5.70 -6.03 -3.94
N LYS A 64 6.54 -5.33 -4.69
CA LYS A 64 7.79 -4.76 -4.18
C LYS A 64 7.51 -3.30 -3.82
N ILE A 65 7.53 -2.98 -2.54
CA ILE A 65 7.28 -1.63 -2.02
C ILE A 65 8.63 -0.97 -1.76
N TYR A 66 8.86 0.22 -2.30
CA TYR A 66 10.17 0.86 -2.32
C TYR A 66 10.09 2.35 -2.07
N SER A 67 11.20 2.92 -1.60
CA SER A 67 11.37 4.37 -1.55
C SER A 67 11.67 4.91 -2.95
N LEU A 68 11.02 6.02 -3.34
CA LEU A 68 11.32 6.71 -4.60
C LEU A 68 12.69 7.43 -4.57
N TYR A 69 13.31 7.54 -3.40
CA TYR A 69 14.65 8.12 -3.22
C TYR A 69 15.77 7.07 -3.23
N ASP A 70 15.44 5.82 -2.89
CA ASP A 70 16.37 4.68 -2.93
C ASP A 70 15.58 3.41 -3.25
N GLU A 71 15.58 3.00 -4.51
CA GLU A 71 14.87 1.80 -4.97
C GLU A 71 15.47 0.49 -4.42
N ASN A 72 16.68 0.54 -3.85
CA ASN A 72 17.28 -0.60 -3.14
C ASN A 72 16.77 -0.72 -1.70
N TYR A 73 16.07 0.30 -1.21
CA TYR A 73 15.38 0.30 0.06
C TYR A 73 13.94 -0.17 -0.17
N PHE A 74 13.70 -1.47 0.03
CA PHE A 74 12.42 -2.08 -0.30
C PHE A 74 11.98 -3.21 0.63
N GLU A 75 10.69 -3.49 0.58
CA GLU A 75 10.04 -4.65 1.18
C GLU A 75 9.34 -5.44 0.06
N LEU A 76 9.38 -6.77 0.14
CA LEU A 76 8.70 -7.65 -0.81
C LEU A 76 7.67 -8.48 -0.05
N ILE A 77 6.40 -8.37 -0.46
CA ILE A 77 5.30 -9.14 0.10
C ILE A 77 4.49 -9.78 -1.03
N THR A 78 3.68 -10.79 -0.68
CA THR A 78 2.80 -11.43 -1.67
C THR A 78 1.75 -10.43 -2.16
N ILE A 79 1.34 -10.54 -3.43
CA ILE A 79 0.32 -9.66 -3.99
C ILE A 79 -1.01 -9.79 -3.23
N ASP A 80 -1.34 -10.98 -2.71
CA ASP A 80 -2.56 -11.24 -1.96
C ASP A 80 -2.53 -10.57 -0.58
N SER A 81 -1.39 -10.63 0.13
CA SER A 81 -1.19 -9.89 1.38
C SER A 81 -1.32 -8.39 1.13
N PHE A 82 -0.70 -7.87 0.07
CA PHE A 82 -0.75 -6.45 -0.25
C PHE A 82 -2.17 -5.97 -0.59
N GLU A 83 -2.91 -6.76 -1.38
CA GLU A 83 -4.32 -6.49 -1.69
C GLU A 83 -5.17 -6.43 -0.41
N MET A 84 -5.01 -7.42 0.47
CA MET A 84 -5.71 -7.48 1.74
C MET A 84 -5.38 -6.26 2.61
N THR A 85 -4.09 -5.93 2.77
CA THR A 85 -3.66 -4.75 3.54
C THR A 85 -4.25 -3.46 2.99
N LEU A 86 -4.22 -3.25 1.66
CA LEU A 86 -4.77 -2.04 1.04
C LEU A 86 -6.28 -1.94 1.20
N ALA A 87 -7.01 -3.03 1.01
CA ALA A 87 -8.46 -3.07 1.19
C ALA A 87 -8.84 -2.76 2.64
N THR A 88 -8.16 -3.41 3.59
CA THR A 88 -8.35 -3.20 5.02
C THR A 88 -8.01 -1.78 5.44
N TRP A 89 -6.92 -1.21 4.93
CA TRP A 89 -6.54 0.19 5.19
C TRP A 89 -7.56 1.17 4.63
N LEU A 90 -8.03 0.95 3.38
CA LEU A 90 -9.05 1.76 2.74
C LEU A 90 -10.36 1.77 3.54
N ASP A 91 -10.77 0.61 4.04
CA ASP A 91 -11.94 0.49 4.90
C ASP A 91 -11.73 1.22 6.24
N PHE A 92 -10.56 1.09 6.86
CA PHE A 92 -10.20 1.79 8.09
C PHE A 92 -10.27 3.31 7.94
N ILE A 93 -9.64 3.90 6.93
CA ILE A 93 -9.62 5.38 6.77
C ILE A 93 -11.00 5.96 6.42
N LYS A 94 -11.91 5.14 5.86
CA LYS A 94 -13.29 5.53 5.56
C LYS A 94 -14.21 5.45 6.77
N GLN A 95 -13.82 4.72 7.82
CA GLN A 95 -14.63 4.60 9.01
C GLN A 95 -14.76 5.95 9.72
N LYS A 96 -15.97 6.26 10.17
CA LYS A 96 -16.21 7.44 10.98
C LYS A 96 -15.67 7.18 12.39
N PRO A 97 -14.84 8.09 12.95
CA PRO A 97 -14.39 7.95 14.33
C PRO A 97 -15.59 7.87 15.28
N ALA A 98 -15.61 6.86 16.13
CA ALA A 98 -16.57 6.71 17.21
C ALA A 98 -15.84 6.88 18.54
N ALA A 99 -16.21 7.90 19.31
CA ALA A 99 -15.56 8.18 20.59
C ALA A 99 -15.76 6.98 21.55
N GLY A 100 -14.65 6.51 22.14
CA GLY A 100 -14.66 5.41 23.11
C GLY A 100 -14.65 4.01 22.51
N VAL A 101 -14.49 3.87 21.19
CA VAL A 101 -14.37 2.56 20.51
C VAL A 101 -12.91 2.32 20.15
N ILE A 102 -12.38 1.17 20.57
CA ILE A 102 -11.09 0.63 20.09
C ILE A 102 -11.41 -0.40 19.02
N GLN A 103 -10.76 -0.27 17.86
CA GLN A 103 -10.89 -1.21 16.77
C GLN A 103 -9.52 -1.79 16.44
N GLU A 104 -9.41 -3.10 16.60
CA GLU A 104 -8.24 -3.87 16.17
C GLU A 104 -8.48 -4.34 14.73
N VAL A 105 -7.44 -4.24 13.92
CA VAL A 105 -7.47 -4.54 12.50
C VAL A 105 -6.37 -5.56 12.23
N GLU A 106 -6.75 -6.75 11.77
CA GLU A 106 -5.78 -7.77 11.35
C GLU A 106 -5.19 -7.36 9.99
N VAL A 107 -3.86 -7.36 9.92
CA VAL A 107 -3.06 -6.97 8.75
C VAL A 107 -2.16 -8.12 8.33
#